data_AF-A0A7S1SPS5-F1
#
_entry.id   AF-A0A7S1SPS5-F1
#
_cell.length_a   1.000
_cell.length_b   1.000
_cell.length_c   1.000
_cell.angle_alpha   90.00
_cell.angle_beta   90.00
_cell.angle_gamma   90.00
#
_symmetry.space_group_name_H-M   'P 1'
#
loop_
_entity.id
_entity.type
_entity.pdbx_description
1 polymer ?
#
loop_
_entity_poly.entity_id
_entity_poly.type
_entity_poly.pdbx_seq_one_letter_code
_entity_poly.pdbx_strand_id
1 'polypeptide(L)'
;MRFDGIDDYALVREFQGLPHNEMSVVGWVKVHRHKTYNRIMSHEWVNWGWNLYSDGNGVVRFGIGQDNHDFAAGKIIFRDRWHHVAGTYNGTALRVYVDGIPGSRTFVTGEGLDHDGYLSIGGAEWDPFWGELDEMQVWDRALTQREIFQLMTEQPTGNEEGLMGYWRMDEGEGP
;
A
#
# COMPACT_ATOMS: atom_id res chain seq x y z
N MET A 1 -3.16 14.12 3.41
CA MET A 1 -2.01 14.65 4.21
C MET A 1 -0.81 14.85 3.30
N ARG A 2 0.02 15.88 3.54
CA ARG A 2 1.24 16.13 2.75
C ARG A 2 2.45 15.53 3.47
N PHE A 3 3.27 14.79 2.72
CA PHE A 3 4.52 14.18 3.18
C PHE A 3 5.69 14.87 2.48
N ASP A 4 6.56 15.48 3.27
CA ASP A 4 7.69 16.26 2.74
C ASP A 4 8.92 15.41 2.36
N GLY A 5 8.90 14.12 2.69
CA GLY A 5 9.97 13.18 2.38
C GLY A 5 11.18 13.30 3.32
N ILE A 6 10.99 13.85 4.52
CA ILE A 6 12.01 13.99 5.57
C ILE A 6 11.64 13.14 6.80
N ASP A 7 10.57 13.46 7.53
CA ASP A 7 10.19 12.79 8.80
C ASP A 7 8.69 12.51 8.96
N ASP A 8 7.85 12.92 8.00
CA ASP A 8 6.41 12.64 8.04
C ASP A 8 6.14 11.14 7.79
N TYR A 9 5.62 10.42 8.79
CA TYR A 9 4.98 9.11 8.62
C TYR A 9 3.99 8.85 9.77
N ALA A 10 2.91 8.12 9.49
CA ALA A 10 2.00 7.62 10.51
C ALA A 10 2.40 6.18 10.88
N LEU A 11 2.64 5.92 12.16
CA LEU A 11 3.05 4.62 12.67
C LEU A 11 1.92 4.02 13.52
N VAL A 12 1.43 2.86 13.12
CA VAL A 12 0.43 2.09 13.88
C VAL A 12 1.12 0.89 14.50
N ARG A 13 1.42 1.01 15.80
CA ARG A 13 2.25 0.04 16.54
C ARG A 13 1.49 -1.21 16.98
N GLU A 14 0.16 -1.14 17.02
CA GLU A 14 -0.71 -2.22 17.50
C GLU A 14 -1.31 -3.05 16.36
N PHE A 15 -0.89 -2.83 15.12
CA PHE A 15 -1.31 -3.66 13.99
C PHE A 15 -0.68 -5.05 14.14
N GLN A 16 -1.43 -5.99 14.68
CA GLN A 16 -1.10 -7.41 14.63
C GLN A 16 -1.15 -7.84 13.16
N GLY A 17 -0.19 -8.65 12.71
CA GLY A 17 -0.13 -9.15 11.33
C GLY A 17 -1.47 -9.72 10.83
N LEU A 18 -1.61 -9.85 9.51
CA LEU A 18 -2.89 -10.30 8.95
C LEU A 18 -3.05 -11.82 9.17
N PRO A 19 -4.16 -12.28 9.77
CA PRO A 19 -4.36 -13.69 10.14
C PRO A 19 -4.61 -14.62 8.94
N HIS A 20 -4.73 -14.05 7.74
CA HIS A 20 -5.04 -14.75 6.50
C HIS A 20 -3.89 -14.63 5.51
N ASN A 21 -3.83 -15.57 4.56
CA ASN A 21 -2.89 -15.52 3.44
C ASN A 21 -3.40 -14.62 2.30
N GLU A 22 -4.29 -13.68 2.58
CA GLU A 22 -4.80 -12.73 1.58
C GLU A 22 -4.80 -11.32 2.16
N MET A 23 -4.61 -10.34 1.29
CA MET A 23 -4.70 -8.94 1.69
C MET A 23 -4.91 -8.01 0.50
N SER A 24 -5.34 -6.79 0.81
CA SER A 24 -5.23 -5.66 -0.10
C SER A 24 -4.78 -4.42 0.62
N VAL A 25 -3.92 -3.64 -0.04
CA VAL A 25 -3.57 -2.29 0.35
C VAL A 25 -4.02 -1.35 -0.75
N VAL A 26 -4.74 -0.28 -0.39
CA VAL A 26 -5.38 0.63 -1.35
C VAL A 26 -5.22 2.07 -0.88
N GLY A 27 -5.13 3.01 -1.81
CA GLY A 27 -5.24 4.43 -1.48
C GLY A 27 -4.99 5.33 -2.66
N TRP A 28 -5.17 6.63 -2.42
CA TRP A 28 -4.83 7.68 -3.37
C TRP A 28 -3.43 8.20 -3.10
N VAL A 29 -2.64 8.31 -4.17
CA VAL A 29 -1.26 8.79 -4.12
C VAL A 29 -1.05 9.91 -5.13
N LYS A 30 -0.39 10.97 -4.69
CA LYS A 30 0.14 12.02 -5.58
C LYS A 30 1.64 12.13 -5.36
N VAL A 31 2.41 11.56 -6.29
CA VAL A 31 3.88 11.55 -6.18
C VAL A 31 4.45 12.84 -6.77
N HIS A 32 5.15 13.62 -5.94
CA HIS A 32 5.81 14.86 -6.37
C HIS A 32 7.22 14.63 -6.90
N ARG A 33 7.95 13.68 -6.30
CA ARG A 33 9.31 13.34 -6.71
C ARG A 33 9.48 11.85 -6.73
N HIS A 34 10.00 11.30 -7.81
CA HIS A 34 10.46 9.92 -7.81
C HIS A 34 11.81 9.83 -7.10
N LYS A 35 11.85 9.07 -6.00
CA LYS A 35 13.06 8.60 -5.32
C LYS A 35 13.30 7.14 -5.72
N THR A 36 14.47 6.59 -5.42
CA THR A 36 14.73 5.15 -5.62
C THR A 36 13.63 4.30 -4.97
N TYR A 37 13.23 4.70 -3.76
CA TYR A 37 12.09 4.17 -3.02
C TYR A 37 11.27 5.34 -2.45
N ASN A 38 10.00 5.39 -2.81
CA ASN A 38 8.98 6.25 -2.19
C ASN A 38 7.96 5.33 -1.52
N ARG A 39 8.12 5.12 -0.21
CA ARG A 39 7.33 4.15 0.53
C ARG A 39 5.93 4.69 0.83
N ILE A 40 4.91 4.11 0.22
CA ILE A 40 3.53 4.57 0.35
C ILE A 40 2.92 4.02 1.63
N MET A 41 2.97 2.70 1.80
CA MET A 41 2.49 2.02 2.99
C MET A 41 3.20 0.68 3.14
N SER A 42 3.46 0.26 4.37
CA SER A 42 4.06 -1.03 4.64
C SER A 42 3.86 -1.56 6.03
N HIS A 43 3.98 -2.87 6.18
CA HIS A 43 4.11 -3.53 7.47
C HIS A 43 5.35 -4.43 7.42
N GLU A 44 6.39 -4.09 8.19
CA GLU A 44 7.66 -4.83 8.15
C GLU A 44 8.35 -4.93 9.52
N TRP A 45 9.08 -6.02 9.69
CA TRP A 45 10.10 -6.18 10.74
C TRP A 45 11.31 -6.91 10.16
N VAL A 46 12.50 -6.30 10.26
CA VAL A 46 13.78 -6.91 9.85
C VAL A 46 13.71 -7.54 8.45
N ASN A 47 13.30 -6.75 7.46
CA ASN A 47 13.09 -7.12 6.05
C ASN A 47 12.02 -8.18 5.78
N TRP A 48 11.22 -8.56 6.77
CA TRP A 48 10.08 -9.45 6.57
C TRP A 48 8.79 -8.65 6.57
N GLY A 49 7.97 -8.83 5.55
CA GLY A 49 6.58 -8.38 5.58
C GLY A 49 6.02 -8.01 4.23
N TRP A 50 5.35 -6.86 4.14
CA TRP A 50 4.81 -6.36 2.89
C TRP A 50 5.04 -4.87 2.70
N ASN A 51 5.14 -4.48 1.43
CA ASN A 51 5.46 -3.11 1.05
C ASN A 51 4.72 -2.70 -0.23
N LEU A 52 4.08 -1.53 -0.18
CA LEU A 52 3.65 -0.77 -1.34
C LEU A 52 4.51 0.50 -1.46
N TYR A 53 5.21 0.64 -2.59
CA TYR A 53 6.05 1.82 -2.86
C TYR A 53 6.04 2.18 -4.34
N SER A 54 6.49 3.39 -4.67
CA SER A 54 6.83 3.78 -6.04
C SER A 54 8.34 3.99 -6.21
N ASP A 55 8.87 3.68 -7.38
CA ASP A 55 10.31 3.86 -7.68
C ASP A 55 10.64 5.13 -8.47
N GLY A 56 11.93 5.28 -8.80
CA GLY A 56 12.52 6.35 -9.59
C GLY A 56 11.86 6.57 -10.97
N ASN A 57 11.18 5.55 -11.49
CA ASN A 57 10.59 5.50 -12.82
C ASN A 57 9.05 5.59 -12.80
N GLY A 58 8.45 5.85 -11.64
CA GLY A 58 7.00 5.90 -11.45
C GLY A 58 6.34 4.52 -11.47
N VAL A 59 7.10 3.44 -11.29
CA VAL A 59 6.55 2.09 -11.16
C VAL A 59 6.15 1.88 -9.70
N VAL A 60 4.86 1.63 -9.49
CA VAL A 60 4.30 1.19 -8.20
C VAL A 60 4.56 -0.29 -8.06
N ARG A 61 5.16 -0.71 -6.95
CA ARG A 61 5.44 -2.11 -6.63
C ARG A 61 4.76 -2.52 -5.34
N PHE A 62 4.23 -3.72 -5.36
CA PHE A 62 3.69 -4.40 -4.19
C PHE A 62 4.40 -5.75 -4.06
N GLY A 63 4.99 -5.98 -2.89
CA GLY A 63 5.73 -7.20 -2.57
C GLY A 63 5.39 -7.69 -1.17
N ILE A 64 5.61 -9.00 -0.98
CA ILE A 64 5.50 -9.69 0.31
C ILE A 64 6.73 -10.57 0.53
N GLY A 65 6.98 -10.96 1.78
CA GLY A 65 8.02 -11.92 2.17
C GLY A 65 9.36 -11.27 2.56
N GLN A 66 10.41 -12.10 2.64
CA GLN A 66 11.75 -11.65 3.01
C GLN A 66 12.40 -10.82 1.89
N ASP A 67 12.94 -9.65 2.25
CA ASP A 67 13.55 -8.66 1.36
C ASP A 67 12.65 -8.20 0.20
N ASN A 68 11.36 -8.55 0.22
CA ASN A 68 10.38 -8.30 -0.83
C ASN A 68 10.83 -8.73 -2.25
N HIS A 69 11.55 -9.84 -2.45
CA HIS A 69 12.11 -10.17 -3.78
C HIS A 69 11.06 -10.29 -4.91
N ASP A 70 9.83 -10.69 -4.57
CA ASP A 70 8.73 -10.83 -5.53
C ASP A 70 7.83 -9.60 -5.55
N PHE A 71 7.75 -8.96 -6.71
CA PHE A 71 6.93 -7.78 -6.91
C PHE A 71 5.92 -7.96 -8.02
N ALA A 72 4.67 -7.60 -7.75
CA ALA A 72 3.78 -7.12 -8.79
C ALA A 72 4.03 -5.63 -9.03
N ALA A 73 3.76 -5.15 -10.24
CA ALA A 73 4.10 -3.81 -10.67
C ALA A 73 3.00 -3.16 -11.50
N GLY A 74 2.72 -1.90 -11.23
CA GLY A 74 1.89 -1.00 -12.04
C GLY A 74 2.66 0.29 -12.34
N LYS A 75 2.15 1.14 -13.24
CA LYS A 75 2.86 2.37 -13.62
C LYS A 75 1.99 3.60 -13.45
N ILE A 76 2.47 4.55 -12.66
CA ILE A 76 1.99 5.92 -12.64
C ILE A 76 2.56 6.64 -13.86
N ILE A 77 1.68 7.12 -14.72
CA ILE A 77 2.07 7.78 -15.97
C ILE A 77 2.34 9.27 -15.75
N PHE A 78 1.63 9.91 -14.81
CA PHE A 78 1.66 11.35 -14.61
C PHE A 78 1.99 11.70 -13.16
N ARG A 79 3.11 12.39 -12.95
CA ARG A 79 3.42 12.97 -11.63
C ARG A 79 2.49 14.12 -11.31
N ASP A 80 2.48 14.49 -10.02
CA ASP A 80 1.73 15.64 -9.51
C ASP A 80 0.22 15.56 -9.77
N ARG A 81 -0.28 14.35 -10.00
CA ARG A 81 -1.71 14.04 -10.11
C ARG A 81 -2.07 12.91 -9.17
N TRP A 82 -3.30 12.94 -8.69
CA TRP A 82 -3.86 11.86 -7.90
C TRP A 82 -4.00 10.61 -8.77
N HIS A 83 -3.49 9.51 -8.25
CA HIS A 83 -3.62 8.17 -8.82
C HIS A 83 -4.16 7.24 -7.75
N HIS A 84 -5.13 6.40 -8.13
CA HIS A 84 -5.61 5.37 -7.22
C HIS A 84 -4.74 4.13 -7.39
N VAL A 85 -4.10 3.67 -6.32
CA VAL A 85 -3.20 2.52 -6.36
C VAL A 85 -3.71 1.43 -5.44
N ALA A 86 -3.59 0.17 -5.88
CA ALA A 86 -3.88 -0.98 -5.05
C ALA A 86 -2.85 -2.09 -5.26
N GLY A 87 -2.45 -2.74 -4.17
CA GLY A 87 -1.73 -4.01 -4.17
C GLY A 87 -2.62 -5.09 -3.57
N THR A 88 -2.73 -6.25 -4.22
CA THR A 88 -3.55 -7.37 -3.74
C THR A 88 -2.73 -8.65 -3.71
N TYR A 89 -2.90 -9.45 -2.66
CA TYR A 89 -2.39 -10.82 -2.55
C TYR A 89 -3.56 -11.75 -2.24
N ASN A 90 -3.70 -12.84 -3.01
CA ASN A 90 -4.81 -13.80 -2.88
C ASN A 90 -4.35 -15.19 -2.42
N GLY A 91 -3.28 -15.27 -1.63
CA GLY A 91 -2.68 -16.54 -1.19
C GLY A 91 -1.81 -17.22 -2.25
N THR A 92 -1.86 -16.79 -3.51
CA THR A 92 -1.11 -17.43 -4.61
C THR A 92 -0.40 -16.45 -5.53
N ALA A 93 -0.89 -15.21 -5.63
CA ALA A 93 -0.34 -14.23 -6.54
C ALA A 93 -0.54 -12.80 -6.05
N LEU A 94 0.50 -12.00 -6.27
CA LEU A 94 0.49 -10.55 -6.16
C LEU A 94 -0.07 -9.92 -7.42
N ARG A 95 -0.75 -8.79 -7.27
CA ARG A 95 -1.14 -7.91 -8.37
C ARG A 95 -1.16 -6.46 -7.92
N VAL A 96 -0.80 -5.56 -8.83
CA VAL A 96 -0.92 -4.11 -8.64
C VAL A 96 -1.96 -3.56 -9.60
N TYR A 97 -2.69 -2.54 -9.16
CA TYR A 97 -3.62 -1.76 -9.97
C TYR A 97 -3.26 -0.28 -9.87
N VAL A 98 -3.33 0.43 -10.99
CA VAL A 98 -3.18 1.90 -11.04
C VAL A 98 -4.39 2.44 -11.81
N ASP A 99 -5.13 3.35 -11.21
CA ASP A 99 -6.39 3.91 -11.72
C ASP A 99 -7.39 2.81 -12.12
N GLY A 100 -7.45 1.73 -11.34
CA GLY A 100 -8.31 0.56 -11.59
C GLY A 100 -7.83 -0.37 -12.70
N ILE A 101 -6.73 -0.04 -13.39
CA ILE A 101 -6.15 -0.84 -14.47
C ILE A 101 -5.12 -1.83 -13.88
N PRO A 102 -5.23 -3.14 -14.16
CA PRO A 102 -4.31 -4.13 -13.63
C PRO A 102 -2.93 -4.01 -14.32
N GLY A 103 -1.89 -4.02 -13.50
CA GLY A 103 -0.50 -4.18 -13.90
C GLY A 103 -0.08 -5.65 -14.01
N SER A 104 1.18 -5.92 -13.68
CA SER A 104 1.71 -7.29 -13.68
C SER A 104 1.09 -8.15 -12.57
N ARG A 105 1.15 -9.47 -12.80
CA ARG A 105 0.79 -10.49 -11.83
C ARG A 105 2.02 -11.34 -11.58
N THR A 106 2.35 -11.56 -10.31
CA THR A 106 3.51 -12.35 -9.88
C THR A 106 3.01 -13.47 -9.00
N PHE A 107 3.34 -14.72 -9.33
CA PHE A 107 2.98 -15.86 -8.50
C PHE A 107 3.99 -16.02 -7.37
N VAL A 108 3.49 -16.27 -6.17
CA VAL A 108 4.29 -16.43 -4.95
C VAL A 108 3.78 -17.65 -4.20
N THR A 109 4.68 -18.38 -3.54
CA THR A 109 4.34 -19.63 -2.84
C THR A 109 4.91 -19.62 -1.43
N GLY A 110 4.06 -19.84 -0.43
CA GLY A 110 4.51 -20.10 0.95
C GLY A 110 4.85 -18.85 1.78
N GLU A 111 4.54 -17.66 1.29
CA GLU A 111 4.74 -16.40 2.03
C GLU A 111 3.51 -16.10 2.89
N GLY A 112 3.69 -16.13 4.22
CA GLY A 112 2.65 -15.76 5.19
C GLY A 112 2.65 -14.25 5.47
N LEU A 113 1.50 -13.72 5.91
CA LEU A 113 1.34 -12.31 6.30
C LEU A 113 1.32 -12.09 7.82
N ASP A 114 1.40 -13.18 8.60
CA ASP A 114 1.44 -13.15 10.06
C ASP A 114 2.90 -13.09 10.53
N HIS A 115 3.37 -11.87 10.77
CA HIS A 115 4.71 -11.60 11.27
C HIS A 115 4.67 -10.37 12.19
N ASP A 116 5.62 -10.30 13.12
CA ASP A 116 5.82 -9.08 13.91
C ASP A 116 6.17 -7.91 12.97
N GLY A 117 5.74 -6.70 13.30
CA GLY A 117 5.91 -5.55 12.43
C GLY A 117 5.24 -4.30 12.95
N TYR A 118 5.55 -3.18 12.29
CA TYR A 118 4.82 -1.95 12.47
C TYR A 118 4.26 -1.51 11.13
N LEU A 119 2.98 -1.12 11.13
CA LEU A 119 2.38 -0.51 9.97
C LEU A 119 2.84 0.94 9.89
N SER A 120 3.36 1.33 8.73
CA SER A 120 3.80 2.68 8.46
C SER A 120 3.16 3.20 7.17
N ILE A 121 2.70 4.45 7.21
CA ILE A 121 2.06 5.15 6.09
C ILE A 121 2.89 6.41 5.80
N GLY A 122 3.30 6.59 4.54
CA GLY A 122 4.07 7.76 4.12
C GLY A 122 5.57 7.69 4.40
N GLY A 123 6.10 6.56 4.87
CA GLY A 123 7.54 6.38 4.99
C GLY A 123 7.94 5.19 5.84
N ALA A 124 9.22 4.84 5.80
CA ALA A 124 9.93 4.16 6.88
C ALA A 124 11.21 4.95 7.14
N GLU A 125 11.89 4.72 8.27
CA GLU A 125 13.07 5.48 8.75
C GLU A 125 14.11 5.82 7.66
N TRP A 126 14.23 5.00 6.61
CA TRP A 126 15.20 5.15 5.52
C TRP A 126 14.62 5.53 4.15
N ASP A 127 13.29 5.42 3.96
CA ASP A 127 12.62 5.60 2.65
C ASP A 127 11.33 6.45 2.75
N PRO A 128 11.41 7.72 3.17
CA PRO A 128 10.22 8.56 3.36
C PRO A 128 9.55 8.94 2.03
N PHE A 129 8.22 8.92 2.02
CA PHE A 129 7.40 9.28 0.87
C PHE A 129 7.47 10.78 0.59
N TRP A 130 7.57 11.15 -0.69
CA TRP A 130 7.47 12.55 -1.08
C TRP A 130 6.26 12.76 -2.00
N GLY A 131 5.17 13.21 -1.39
CA GLY A 131 3.89 13.33 -2.07
C GLY A 131 2.74 13.70 -1.15
N GLU A 132 1.53 13.47 -1.65
CA GLU A 132 0.32 13.49 -0.85
C GLU A 132 -0.28 12.08 -0.85
N LEU A 133 -0.81 11.66 0.30
CA LEU A 133 -1.56 10.41 0.47
C LEU A 133 -2.95 10.72 0.98
N ASP A 134 -3.91 9.92 0.55
CA ASP A 134 -5.33 10.05 0.89
C ASP A 134 -6.05 8.69 0.81
N GLU A 135 -7.11 8.53 1.59
CA GLU A 135 -7.95 7.32 1.71
C GLU A 135 -7.19 5.99 1.76
N MET A 136 -6.14 5.96 2.57
CA MET A 136 -5.27 4.81 2.72
C MET A 136 -5.99 3.70 3.48
N GLN A 137 -5.92 2.46 2.98
CA GLN A 137 -6.71 1.33 3.46
C GLN A 137 -5.88 0.05 3.49
N VAL A 138 -6.14 -0.80 4.49
CA VAL A 138 -5.66 -2.19 4.56
C VAL A 138 -6.86 -3.12 4.74
N TRP A 139 -6.89 -4.19 3.95
CA TRP A 139 -7.92 -5.22 3.97
C TRP A 139 -7.30 -6.61 4.19
N ASP A 140 -7.98 -7.48 4.95
CA ASP A 140 -7.56 -8.88 5.24
C ASP A 140 -7.98 -9.90 4.17
N ARG A 141 -8.40 -9.39 2.99
CA ARG A 141 -8.87 -10.15 1.85
C ARG A 141 -8.36 -9.57 0.54
N ALA A 142 -8.30 -10.40 -0.49
CA ALA A 142 -8.00 -9.93 -1.85
C ALA A 142 -9.21 -9.23 -2.47
N LEU A 143 -9.13 -7.91 -2.67
CA LEU A 143 -10.13 -7.14 -3.38
C LEU A 143 -10.11 -7.49 -4.88
N THR A 144 -11.28 -7.61 -5.46
CA THR A 144 -11.46 -7.76 -6.90
C THR A 144 -11.22 -6.43 -7.61
N GLN A 145 -10.91 -6.50 -8.91
CA GLN A 145 -10.79 -5.29 -9.73
C GLN A 145 -12.06 -4.42 -9.69
N ARG A 146 -13.24 -5.04 -9.60
CA ARG A 146 -14.51 -4.33 -9.52
C ARG A 146 -14.61 -3.54 -8.21
N GLU A 147 -14.26 -4.14 -7.09
CA GLU A 147 -14.25 -3.45 -5.79
C GLU A 147 -13.22 -2.31 -5.78
N ILE A 148 -12.03 -2.54 -6.34
CA ILE A 148 -11.02 -1.48 -6.51
C ILE A 148 -11.57 -0.31 -7.34
N PHE A 149 -12.34 -0.58 -8.39
CA PHE A 149 -12.97 0.47 -9.19
C PHE A 149 -14.05 1.23 -8.41
N GLN A 150 -14.81 0.56 -7.54
CA GLN A 150 -15.80 1.21 -6.68
C GLN A 150 -15.14 2.15 -5.67
N LEU A 151 -14.03 1.73 -5.05
CA LEU A 151 -13.27 2.54 -4.10
C LEU A 151 -12.68 3.83 -4.70
N MET A 152 -12.61 3.94 -6.02
CA MET A 152 -12.20 5.19 -6.70
C MET A 152 -13.28 6.29 -6.63
N THR A 153 -14.53 5.94 -6.33
CA THR A 153 -15.66 6.88 -6.28
C THR A 153 -16.42 6.84 -4.96
N GLU A 154 -16.23 5.78 -4.18
CA GLU A 154 -16.97 5.52 -2.94
C GLU A 154 -15.96 5.33 -1.79
N GLN A 155 -16.09 6.17 -0.77
CA GLN A 155 -15.30 6.06 0.46
C GLN A 155 -15.85 4.92 1.34
N PRO A 156 -14.99 4.10 1.96
CA PRO A 156 -15.41 3.19 3.02
C PRO A 156 -16.08 3.94 4.18
N THR A 157 -17.06 3.29 4.79
CA THR A 157 -17.75 3.74 6.01
C THR A 157 -17.02 3.32 7.29
N GLY A 158 -16.01 2.43 7.19
CA GLY A 158 -15.22 1.94 8.30
C GLY A 158 -15.72 0.63 8.93
N ASN A 159 -16.86 0.11 8.47
CA ASN A 159 -17.50 -1.11 9.00
C ASN A 159 -17.56 -2.25 7.96
N GLU A 160 -16.86 -2.10 6.84
CA GLU A 160 -16.83 -3.09 5.78
C GLU A 160 -16.16 -4.39 6.23
N GLU A 161 -16.71 -5.52 5.79
CA GLU A 161 -16.13 -6.83 6.07
C GLU A 161 -14.72 -6.93 5.47
N GLY A 162 -13.77 -7.24 6.34
CA GLY A 162 -12.37 -7.39 6.03
C GLY A 162 -11.57 -6.08 5.95
N LEU A 163 -12.16 -4.93 6.27
CA LEU A 163 -11.42 -3.68 6.41
C LEU A 163 -10.70 -3.66 7.77
N MET A 164 -9.37 -3.66 7.74
CA MET A 164 -8.52 -3.72 8.93
C MET A 164 -8.04 -2.34 9.38
N GLY A 165 -7.98 -1.39 8.46
CA GLY A 165 -7.62 -0.02 8.79
C GLY A 165 -7.93 0.92 7.65
N TYR A 166 -8.33 2.14 8.01
CA TYR A 166 -8.73 3.18 7.09
C TYR A 166 -8.29 4.55 7.63
N TRP A 167 -7.48 5.24 6.84
CA TRP A 167 -6.91 6.53 7.17
C TRP A 167 -7.28 7.51 6.06
N ARG A 168 -8.20 8.43 6.38
CA ARG A 168 -8.72 9.44 5.46
C ARG A 168 -7.71 10.55 5.16
N MET A 169 -6.65 10.68 5.95
CA MET A 169 -5.54 11.65 5.78
C MET A 169 -5.92 13.14 5.58
N ASP A 170 -7.20 13.50 5.64
CA ASP A 170 -7.76 14.84 5.50
C ASP A 170 -7.81 15.61 6.82
N GLU A 171 -7.65 14.90 7.94
CA GLU A 171 -7.63 15.46 9.29
C GLU A 171 -6.28 15.11 9.92
N GLY A 172 -5.63 16.10 10.55
CA GLY A 172 -4.29 16.00 11.12
C GLY A 172 -4.14 15.03 12.30
N GLU A 173 -5.06 14.10 12.48
CA GLU A 173 -5.01 13.01 13.45
C GLU A 173 -5.61 11.77 12.78
N GLY A 174 -4.78 10.74 12.55
CA GLY A 174 -5.31 9.38 12.46
C GLY A 174 -5.78 8.93 13.84
N PRO A 175 -6.65 7.90 13.95
CA PRO A 175 -7.13 7.41 15.24
C PRO A 175 -5.99 7.02 16.19
#